data_AF-A0A3N1J5J0-F1
#
_entry.id   AF-A0A3N1J5J0-F1
#
_cell.length_a   1.000
_cell.length_b   1.000
_cell.length_c   1.000
_cell.angle_alpha   90.00
_cell.angle_beta   90.00
_cell.angle_gamma   90.00
#
_symmetry.space_group_name_H-M   'P 1'
#
loop_
_entity.id
_entity.type
_entity.pdbx_description
1 polymer ?
#
loop_
_entity_poly.entity_id
_entity_poly.type
_entity_poly.pdbx_seq_one_letter_code
_entity_poly.pdbx_strand_id
1 'polypeptide(L)'
;MFGFLRRRTLKGREKQIKTLIKQAKGIYEAQQKADEELFHGLIRIAREQNITAREAAETPEGKMLAIDYVLSRQYACYLNESAIQHYARLVRVNRLSGELSREEWYDKVVKPSGAAGIVLQEIPQLCGSIINDAQKHV
;
A
#
# COMPACT_ATOMS: atom_id res chain seq x y z
N MET A 1 -7.21 35.68 16.77
CA MET A 1 -8.01 34.96 15.74
C MET A 1 -7.20 33.92 14.95
N PHE A 2 -5.92 34.19 14.61
CA PHE A 2 -5.05 33.26 13.85
C PHE A 2 -4.80 31.88 14.49
N GLY A 3 -4.65 31.80 15.81
CA GLY A 3 -4.41 30.52 16.50
C GLY A 3 -5.60 29.54 16.46
N PHE A 4 -6.83 30.06 16.40
CA PHE A 4 -8.06 29.26 16.37
C PHE A 4 -8.29 28.63 14.99
N LEU A 5 -8.04 29.40 13.92
CA LEU A 5 -8.05 28.93 12.54
C LEU A 5 -7.00 27.82 12.35
N ARG A 6 -5.75 28.04 12.79
CA ARG A 6 -4.67 27.05 12.67
C ARG A 6 -4.98 25.73 13.37
N ARG A 7 -5.57 25.77 14.58
CA ARG A 7 -6.02 24.57 15.31
C ARG A 7 -7.16 23.83 14.60
N ARG A 8 -8.10 24.55 13.99
CA ARG A 8 -9.22 23.95 13.25
C ARG A 8 -8.74 23.27 11.96
N THR A 9 -7.78 23.87 11.26
CA THR A 9 -7.13 23.27 10.08
C THR A 9 -6.32 22.03 10.44
N LEU A 10 -5.59 22.06 11.56
CA LEU A 10 -4.84 20.90 12.06
C LEU A 10 -5.75 19.72 12.40
N LYS A 11 -6.84 19.95 13.16
CA LYS A 11 -7.83 18.91 13.46
C LYS A 11 -8.50 18.34 12.19
N GLY A 12 -8.75 19.19 11.18
CA GLY A 12 -9.27 18.75 9.89
C GLY A 12 -8.30 17.81 9.15
N ARG A 13 -7.00 18.13 9.16
CA ARG A 13 -5.95 17.30 8.56
C ARG A 13 -5.73 16.00 9.32
N GLU A 14 -5.75 16.01 10.65
CA GLU A 14 -5.70 14.78 11.47
C GLU A 14 -6.86 13.84 11.15
N LYS A 15 -8.07 14.39 10.95
CA LYS A 15 -9.24 13.61 10.54
C LYS A 15 -9.05 13.00 9.14
N GLN A 16 -8.54 13.77 8.18
CA GLN A 16 -8.22 13.26 6.84
C GLN A 16 -7.18 12.14 6.87
N ILE A 17 -6.11 12.29 7.66
CA ILE A 17 -5.09 11.24 7.82
C ILE A 17 -5.72 9.96 8.38
N LYS A 18 -6.55 10.06 9.43
CA LYS A 18 -7.26 8.88 9.97
C LYS A 18 -8.17 8.21 8.93
N THR A 19 -8.87 8.99 8.11
CA THR A 19 -9.70 8.45 7.02
C THR A 19 -8.86 7.74 5.97
N LEU A 20 -7.76 8.34 5.51
CA LEU A 20 -6.86 7.73 4.53
C LEU A 20 -6.24 6.44 5.06
N ILE A 21 -5.80 6.42 6.31
CA ILE A 21 -5.28 5.19 6.95
C ILE A 21 -6.36 4.09 6.99
N LYS A 22 -7.60 4.45 7.34
CA LYS A 22 -8.72 3.49 7.34
C LYS A 22 -9.03 2.97 5.94
N GLN A 23 -9.02 3.83 4.93
CA GLN A 23 -9.24 3.44 3.53
C GLN A 23 -8.12 2.55 3.02
N ALA A 24 -6.87 2.90 3.27
CA ALA A 24 -5.72 2.06 2.94
C ALA A 24 -5.88 0.67 3.55
N LYS A 25 -6.14 0.58 4.87
CA LYS A 25 -6.36 -0.70 5.54
C LYS A 25 -7.46 -1.55 4.88
N GLY A 26 -8.60 -0.94 4.56
CA GLY A 26 -9.70 -1.65 3.89
C GLY A 26 -9.34 -2.17 2.50
N ILE A 27 -8.50 -1.44 1.75
CA ILE A 27 -8.01 -1.91 0.45
C ILE A 27 -6.99 -3.04 0.60
N TYR A 28 -6.13 -3.04 1.62
CA TYR A 28 -5.23 -4.18 1.85
C TYR A 28 -5.98 -5.45 2.26
N GLU A 29 -7.03 -5.34 3.07
CA GLU A 29 -7.93 -6.46 3.35
C GLU A 29 -8.66 -6.94 2.07
N ALA A 30 -9.02 -6.03 1.16
CA ALA A 30 -9.58 -6.39 -0.14
C ALA A 30 -8.54 -6.99 -1.09
N GLN A 31 -7.28 -6.58 -1.01
CA GLN A 31 -6.18 -7.14 -1.80
C GLN A 31 -5.94 -8.61 -1.44
N GLN A 32 -5.97 -8.96 -0.14
CA GLN A 32 -5.88 -10.36 0.28
C GLN A 32 -7.03 -11.20 -0.30
N LYS A 33 -8.23 -10.63 -0.37
CA LYS A 33 -9.35 -11.29 -1.05
C LYS A 33 -9.14 -11.41 -2.55
N ALA A 34 -8.58 -10.38 -3.20
CA ALA A 34 -8.25 -10.43 -4.62
C ALA A 34 -7.15 -11.46 -4.93
N ASP A 35 -6.17 -11.64 -4.03
CA ASP A 35 -5.17 -12.71 -4.10
C ASP A 35 -5.83 -14.10 -4.04
N GLU A 36 -6.73 -14.31 -3.08
CA GLU A 36 -7.49 -15.56 -2.93
C GLU A 36 -8.42 -15.81 -4.14
N GLU A 37 -9.12 -14.79 -4.61
CA GLU A 37 -10.00 -14.84 -5.78
C GLU A 37 -9.22 -15.16 -7.06
N LEU A 38 -8.04 -14.56 -7.25
CA LEU A 38 -7.15 -14.89 -8.36
C LEU A 38 -6.70 -16.35 -8.28
N PHE A 39 -6.22 -16.79 -7.11
CA PHE A 39 -5.73 -18.16 -6.93
C PHE A 39 -6.84 -19.20 -7.18
N HIS A 40 -7.99 -19.04 -6.54
CA HIS A 40 -9.12 -19.95 -6.70
C HIS A 40 -9.74 -19.87 -8.09
N GLY A 41 -9.79 -18.67 -8.68
CA GLY A 41 -10.29 -18.45 -10.03
C GLY A 41 -9.42 -19.13 -11.09
N LEU A 42 -8.10 -19.02 -11.00
CA LEU A 42 -7.18 -19.71 -11.91
C LEU A 42 -7.25 -21.23 -11.77
N ILE A 43 -7.39 -21.76 -10.54
CA ILE A 43 -7.61 -23.20 -10.32
C ILE A 43 -8.93 -23.66 -10.93
N ARG A 44 -9.99 -22.87 -10.77
CA ARG A 44 -11.31 -23.17 -11.36
C ARG A 44 -11.22 -23.23 -12.88
N ILE A 45 -10.65 -22.21 -13.52
CA ILE A 45 -10.47 -22.16 -14.99
C ILE A 45 -9.63 -23.34 -15.47
N ALA A 46 -8.50 -23.62 -14.78
CA ALA A 46 -7.62 -24.75 -15.11
C ALA A 46 -8.37 -26.09 -15.07
N ARG A 47 -9.23 -26.30 -14.07
CA ARG A 47 -10.05 -27.51 -13.95
C ARG A 47 -11.14 -27.61 -15.00
N GLU A 48 -11.87 -26.52 -15.25
CA GLU A 48 -12.98 -26.48 -16.20
C GLU A 48 -12.49 -26.70 -17.65
N GLN A 49 -11.31 -26.19 -17.98
CA GLN A 49 -10.73 -26.28 -19.32
C GLN A 49 -9.71 -27.42 -19.47
N ASN A 50 -9.41 -28.15 -18.38
CA ASN A 50 -8.40 -29.20 -18.32
C ASN A 50 -7.01 -28.75 -18.83
N ILE A 51 -6.58 -27.58 -18.37
CA ILE A 51 -5.31 -26.93 -18.72
C ILE A 51 -4.47 -26.66 -17.47
N THR A 52 -3.22 -26.25 -17.64
CA THR A 52 -2.37 -25.83 -16.51
C THR A 52 -2.80 -24.46 -15.97
N ALA A 53 -2.44 -24.16 -14.71
CA ALA A 53 -2.68 -22.84 -14.12
C ALA A 53 -2.00 -21.70 -14.90
N ARG A 54 -0.85 -21.99 -15.54
CA ARG A 54 -0.15 -21.04 -16.41
C ARG A 54 -0.98 -20.72 -17.66
N GLU A 55 -1.54 -21.73 -18.29
CA GLU A 55 -2.42 -21.54 -19.46
C GLU A 55 -3.74 -20.88 -19.04
N ALA A 56 -4.28 -21.21 -17.88
CA ALA A 56 -5.46 -20.56 -17.32
C ALA A 56 -5.26 -19.04 -17.16
N ALA A 57 -4.09 -18.61 -16.71
CA ALA A 57 -3.75 -17.18 -16.60
C ALA A 57 -3.68 -16.46 -17.95
N GLU A 58 -3.47 -17.19 -19.04
CA GLU A 58 -3.42 -16.64 -20.40
C GLU A 58 -4.80 -16.54 -21.08
N THR A 59 -5.82 -17.22 -20.52
CA THR A 59 -7.20 -17.13 -20.99
C THR A 59 -7.78 -15.72 -20.78
N PRO A 60 -8.82 -15.32 -21.54
CA PRO A 60 -9.47 -14.03 -21.31
C PRO A 60 -9.97 -13.85 -19.87
N GLU A 61 -10.57 -14.90 -19.28
CA GLU A 61 -11.07 -14.87 -17.91
C GLU A 61 -9.94 -14.81 -16.88
N GLY A 62 -8.86 -15.57 -17.07
CA GLY A 62 -7.68 -15.51 -16.21
C GLY A 62 -6.98 -14.16 -16.25
N LYS A 63 -6.92 -13.53 -17.44
CA LYS A 63 -6.41 -12.17 -17.62
C LYS A 63 -7.25 -11.13 -16.90
N MET A 64 -8.58 -11.24 -16.94
CA MET A 64 -9.47 -10.36 -16.18
C MET A 64 -9.21 -10.45 -14.68
N LEU A 65 -9.13 -11.66 -14.13
CA LEU A 65 -8.79 -11.87 -12.71
C LEU A 65 -7.42 -11.27 -12.36
N ALA A 66 -6.42 -11.47 -13.22
CA ALA A 66 -5.08 -10.91 -13.01
C ALA A 66 -5.05 -9.38 -13.08
N ILE A 67 -5.85 -8.78 -13.97
CA ILE A 67 -5.99 -7.31 -14.08
C ILE A 67 -6.61 -6.75 -12.80
N ASP A 68 -7.71 -7.35 -12.32
CA ASP A 68 -8.39 -6.91 -11.09
C ASP A 68 -7.46 -6.97 -9.87
N TYR A 69 -6.65 -8.03 -9.80
CA TYR A 69 -5.60 -8.17 -8.79
C TYR A 69 -4.54 -7.06 -8.89
N VAL A 70 -3.97 -6.83 -10.07
CA VAL A 70 -2.93 -5.81 -10.29
C VAL A 70 -3.45 -4.41 -9.98
N LEU A 71 -4.66 -4.07 -10.43
CA LEU A 71 -5.27 -2.77 -10.17
C LEU A 71 -5.53 -2.55 -8.68
N SER A 72 -6.02 -3.57 -7.97
CA SER A 72 -6.24 -3.51 -6.52
C SER A 72 -4.93 -3.22 -5.78
N ARG A 73 -3.85 -3.90 -6.18
CA ARG A 73 -2.51 -3.71 -5.61
C ARG A 73 -1.92 -2.33 -5.89
N GLN A 74 -2.04 -1.84 -7.12
CA GLN A 74 -1.58 -0.50 -7.49
C GLN A 74 -2.33 0.59 -6.71
N TYR A 75 -3.64 0.42 -6.54
CA TYR A 75 -4.46 1.35 -5.79
C TYR A 75 -4.11 1.37 -4.29
N ALA A 76 -3.81 0.20 -3.72
CA ALA A 76 -3.31 0.09 -2.34
C ALA A 76 -2.02 0.90 -2.15
N CYS A 77 -1.07 0.75 -3.07
CA CYS A 77 0.20 1.49 -3.07
C CYS A 77 -0.02 3.01 -3.14
N TYR A 78 -0.90 3.47 -4.03
CA TYR A 78 -1.24 4.89 -4.17
C TYR A 78 -1.83 5.50 -2.89
N LEU A 79 -2.75 4.79 -2.23
CA LEU A 79 -3.36 5.26 -0.98
C LEU A 79 -2.33 5.35 0.15
N ASN A 80 -1.42 4.39 0.22
CA ASN A 80 -0.36 4.40 1.20
C ASN A 80 0.65 5.55 0.97
N GLU A 81 1.08 5.77 -0.27
CA GLU A 81 1.94 6.92 -0.61
C GLU A 81 1.25 8.24 -0.23
N SER A 82 -0.04 8.36 -0.55
CA SER A 82 -0.85 9.52 -0.19
C SER A 82 -0.88 9.74 1.33
N ALA A 83 -1.07 8.67 2.12
CA ALA A 83 -1.06 8.76 3.59
C ALA A 83 0.29 9.27 4.13
N ILE A 84 1.41 8.76 3.61
CA ILE A 84 2.76 9.21 3.98
C ILE A 84 2.94 10.69 3.64
N GLN A 85 2.55 11.12 2.44
CA GLN A 85 2.65 12.53 2.01
C GLN A 85 1.81 13.46 2.90
N HIS A 86 0.61 13.04 3.28
CA HIS A 86 -0.26 13.82 4.17
C HIS A 86 0.30 13.91 5.60
N TYR A 87 0.88 12.83 6.12
CA TYR A 87 1.52 12.82 7.43
C TYR A 87 2.79 13.68 7.45
N ALA A 88 3.62 13.59 6.41
CA ALA A 88 4.78 14.46 6.20
C ALA A 88 4.42 15.95 6.24
N ARG A 89 3.31 16.33 5.56
CA ARG A 89 2.78 17.70 5.59
C ARG A 89 2.31 18.11 6.99
N LEU A 90 1.71 17.20 7.77
CA LEU A 90 1.27 17.49 9.13
C LEU A 90 2.46 17.70 10.08
N VAL A 91 3.48 16.83 9.99
CA VAL A 91 4.71 16.96 10.78
C VAL A 91 5.44 18.27 10.47
N ARG A 92 5.53 18.67 9.19
CA ARG A 92 6.07 19.98 8.80
C ARG A 92 5.30 21.17 9.37
N VAL A 93 3.98 21.07 9.55
CA VAL A 93 3.17 22.17 10.12
C VAL A 93 3.28 22.22 11.65
N ASN A 94 3.48 21.06 12.29
CA ASN A 94 3.60 20.92 13.75
C ASN A 94 5.02 21.22 14.27
N ARG A 95 6.08 20.86 13.54
CA ARG A 95 7.46 21.27 13.86
C ARG A 95 7.73 22.65 13.27
N LEU A 96 7.84 23.66 14.14
CA LEU A 96 8.09 25.06 13.77
C LEU A 96 9.50 25.34 13.19
N SER A 97 10.43 24.38 13.22
CA SER A 97 11.72 24.41 12.51
C SER A 97 12.50 23.13 12.84
N GLY A 98 13.22 22.59 11.86
CA GLY A 98 14.14 21.45 12.02
C GLY A 98 13.85 20.31 11.06
N GLU A 99 14.86 19.98 10.23
CA GLU A 99 14.86 18.77 9.41
C GLU A 99 14.87 17.52 10.31
N LEU A 100 14.12 16.50 9.91
CA LEU A 100 14.17 15.20 10.57
C LEU A 100 15.40 14.47 10.05
N SER A 101 16.13 13.80 10.95
CA SER A 101 17.08 12.76 10.53
C SER A 101 16.36 11.65 9.75
N ARG A 102 17.11 10.85 8.99
CA ARG A 102 16.55 9.77 8.18
C ARG A 102 15.80 8.75 9.05
N GLU A 103 16.37 8.40 10.19
CA GLU A 103 15.79 7.47 11.16
C GLU A 103 14.51 8.05 11.77
N GLU A 104 14.52 9.32 12.18
CA GLU A 104 13.31 9.96 12.69
C GLU A 104 12.22 10.12 11.62
N TRP A 105 12.60 10.34 10.36
CA TRP A 105 11.66 10.36 9.24
C TRP A 105 10.99 9.00 9.07
N TYR A 106 11.78 7.93 9.09
CA TYR A 106 11.26 6.57 9.01
C TYR A 106 10.32 6.27 10.19
N ASP A 107 10.77 6.45 11.43
CA ASP A 107 9.99 6.05 12.61
C ASP A 107 8.79 6.95 12.92
N LYS A 108 8.86 8.25 12.61
CA LYS A 108 7.79 9.20 12.94
C LYS A 108 6.85 9.47 11.77
N VAL A 109 7.28 9.30 10.51
CA VAL A 109 6.46 9.62 9.33
C VAL A 109 6.09 8.37 8.55
N VAL A 110 7.08 7.56 8.16
CA VAL A 110 6.85 6.40 7.29
C VAL A 110 6.18 5.26 8.05
N LYS A 111 6.72 4.87 9.21
CA LYS A 111 6.26 3.75 10.01
C LYS A 111 4.86 3.97 10.62
N PRO A 112 4.47 5.15 11.15
CA PRO A 112 3.13 5.39 11.68
C PRO A 112 2.05 5.53 10.60
N SER A 113 2.45 5.92 9.38
CA SER A 113 1.56 6.00 8.21
C SER A 113 1.48 4.67 7.47
N GLY A 114 2.54 3.87 7.52
CA GLY A 114 2.61 2.47 7.07
C GLY A 114 2.34 1.44 8.18
N ALA A 115 1.72 1.86 9.30
CA ALA A 115 1.76 1.23 10.63
C ALA A 115 1.10 -0.13 10.85
N ALA A 116 0.96 -0.97 9.83
CA ALA A 116 0.49 -2.33 10.06
C ALA A 116 1.16 -3.35 9.13
N GLY A 117 2.45 -3.18 8.82
CA GLY A 117 3.19 -4.12 7.96
C GLY A 117 2.80 -4.07 6.48
N ILE A 118 1.89 -3.18 6.14
CA ILE A 118 1.26 -2.99 4.84
C ILE A 118 2.27 -2.78 3.68
N VAL A 119 3.23 -1.87 3.84
CA VAL A 119 4.30 -1.64 2.84
C VAL A 119 5.41 -2.66 3.00
N LEU A 120 5.71 -3.03 4.24
CA LEU A 120 6.82 -3.91 4.55
C LEU A 120 6.60 -5.33 4.01
N GLN A 121 5.37 -5.82 3.96
CA GLN A 121 4.99 -7.10 3.35
C GLN A 121 5.07 -7.07 1.82
N GLU A 122 4.88 -5.90 1.22
CA GLU A 122 4.96 -5.69 -0.23
C GLU A 122 6.41 -5.49 -0.70
N ILE A 123 7.33 -5.01 0.16
CA ILE A 123 8.76 -4.80 -0.18
C ILE A 123 9.41 -6.04 -0.80
N PRO A 124 9.28 -7.27 -0.25
CA PRO A 124 9.84 -8.46 -0.88
C PRO A 124 9.32 -8.74 -2.29
N GLN A 125 8.06 -8.37 -2.58
CA GLN A 125 7.46 -8.62 -3.88
C GLN A 125 7.78 -7.49 -4.87
N LEU A 126 7.80 -6.23 -4.42
CA LEU A 126 8.10 -5.05 -5.23
C LEU A 126 9.61 -4.88 -5.48
N CYS A 127 10.43 -5.24 -4.51
CA CYS A 127 11.89 -5.11 -4.54
C CYS A 127 12.59 -6.47 -4.62
N GLY A 128 11.87 -7.56 -4.85
CA GLY A 128 12.39 -8.93 -4.74
C GLY A 128 13.61 -9.20 -5.59
N SER A 129 13.64 -8.70 -6.84
CA SER A 129 14.82 -8.81 -7.70
C SER A 129 16.03 -8.07 -7.11
N ILE A 130 15.84 -6.83 -6.67
CA ILE A 130 16.89 -6.00 -6.07
C ILE A 130 17.38 -6.59 -4.75
N ILE A 131 16.50 -7.15 -3.91
CA ILE A 131 16.86 -7.81 -2.66
C ILE A 131 17.66 -9.08 -2.93
N ASN A 132 17.19 -9.92 -3.85
CA ASN A 132 17.89 -11.14 -4.24
C ASN A 132 19.26 -10.84 -4.86
N ASP A 133 19.37 -9.77 -5.64
CA ASP A 133 20.65 -9.37 -6.24
C ASP A 133 21.59 -8.78 -5.19
N ALA A 134 21.09 -7.95 -4.26
CA ALA A 134 21.88 -7.45 -3.14
C ALA A 134 22.40 -8.59 -2.25
N GLN A 135 21.59 -9.62 -1.99
CA GLN A 135 21.98 -10.79 -1.18
C GLN A 135 23.06 -11.66 -1.85
N LYS A 136 23.20 -11.65 -3.17
CA LYS A 136 24.31 -12.34 -3.86
C LYS A 136 25.66 -11.62 -3.71
N HIS A 137 25.65 -10.38 -3.23
CA HIS A 137 26.82 -9.52 -3.11
C HIS A 137 27.26 -9.27 -1.65
N VAL A 138 26.63 -9.97 -0.69
CA VAL A 138 27.00 -10.00 0.74
C VAL A 138 27.44 -11.41 1.09
#